data_AF-X1KBV5-F1
#
_entry.id   AF-X1KBV5-F1
#
_cell.length_a   1.000
_cell.length_b   1.000
_cell.length_c   1.000
_cell.angle_alpha   90.00
_cell.angle_beta   90.00
_cell.angle_gamma   90.00
#
_symmetry.space_group_name_H-M   'P 1'
#
loop_
_entity.id
_entity.type
_entity.pdbx_description
1 polymer ?
#
loop_
_entity_poly.entity_id
_entity_poly.type
_entity_poly.pdbx_seq_one_letter_code
_entity_poly.pdbx_strand_id
1 'polypeptide(L)'
;DEVTPPRVQKILRENEAVARQSKELATIVTETPVTLELDECCRVSQYDRNRVAELFRELEFSSLLPKLPEIETEETPEPSIHVEAKAPERVYQVISTASALGDLLSRLSAAESFAFDLETTSLNAMSAQLVGISLSPAPGEAYYIPVGHVGWGEVEQLPLEQVIDRLKPLMEEASVAKLAHNGKYDMTVLAEYGVTVNNLAFDTMLAAYLLGEKSLGLKTLAFNRLGIEMTPISDLIGSGAKQ
;
A
#
# COMPACT_ATOMS: atom_id res chain seq x y z
N ASP A 1 13.29 -39.54 50.17
CA ASP A 1 13.77 -38.62 51.23
C ASP A 1 14.86 -37.65 50.77
N GLU A 2 15.02 -37.47 49.46
CA GLU A 2 16.07 -36.63 48.86
C GLU A 2 15.56 -35.23 48.42
N VAL A 3 14.26 -34.94 48.59
CA VAL A 3 13.68 -33.66 48.16
C VAL A 3 13.85 -32.60 49.24
N THR A 4 14.75 -31.66 49.01
CA THR A 4 14.90 -30.42 49.80
C THR A 4 14.28 -29.24 49.05
N PRO A 5 13.50 -28.34 49.69
CA PRO A 5 13.32 -28.12 51.13
C PRO A 5 12.17 -28.92 51.81
N PRO A 6 12.15 -29.04 53.16
CA PRO A 6 11.16 -29.84 53.90
C PRO A 6 9.68 -29.49 53.63
N ARG A 7 9.39 -28.22 53.32
CA ARG A 7 8.04 -27.76 52.95
C ARG A 7 7.54 -28.43 51.66
N VAL A 8 8.40 -28.56 50.66
CA VAL A 8 8.08 -29.20 49.37
C VAL A 8 7.92 -30.70 49.55
N GLN A 9 8.77 -31.31 50.39
CA GLN A 9 8.65 -32.72 50.75
C GLN A 9 7.30 -33.05 51.40
N LYS A 10 6.81 -32.20 52.32
CA LYS A 10 5.50 -32.37 52.95
C LYS A 10 4.36 -32.29 51.93
N ILE A 11 4.38 -31.28 51.06
CA ILE A 11 3.36 -31.08 50.02
C ILE A 11 3.30 -32.26 49.05
N LEU A 12 4.45 -32.79 48.63
CA LEU A 12 4.52 -33.95 47.72
C LEU A 12 4.03 -35.24 48.39
N ARG A 13 4.27 -35.43 49.69
CA ARG A 13 3.72 -36.56 50.45
C ARG A 13 2.20 -36.46 50.59
N GLU A 14 1.67 -35.27 50.84
CA GLU A 14 0.23 -35.03 50.98
C GLU A 14 -0.52 -35.14 49.64
N ASN A 15 0.14 -34.85 48.51
CA ASN A 15 -0.47 -34.80 47.18
C ASN A 15 0.15 -35.81 46.20
N GLU A 16 0.69 -36.92 46.69
CA GLU A 16 1.43 -37.88 45.87
C GLU A 16 0.61 -38.40 44.67
N ALA A 17 -0.64 -38.79 44.92
CA ALA A 17 -1.54 -39.30 43.88
C ALA A 17 -1.79 -38.26 42.78
N VAL A 18 -2.01 -36.99 43.19
CA VAL A 18 -2.19 -35.86 42.28
C VAL A 18 -0.91 -35.59 41.50
N ALA A 19 0.26 -35.67 42.14
CA ALA A 19 1.55 -35.48 41.47
C ALA A 19 1.82 -36.57 40.41
N ARG A 20 1.46 -37.83 40.71
CA ARG A 20 1.57 -38.95 39.75
C ARG A 20 0.60 -38.78 38.58
N GLN A 21 -0.64 -38.39 38.84
CA GLN A 21 -1.63 -38.11 37.80
C GLN A 21 -1.23 -36.90 36.93
N SER A 22 -0.73 -35.83 37.54
CA SER A 22 -0.21 -34.66 36.81
C SER A 22 0.98 -35.03 35.92
N LYS A 23 1.85 -35.94 36.38
CA LYS A 23 2.92 -36.48 35.55
C LYS A 23 2.35 -37.23 34.35
N GLU A 24 1.39 -38.12 34.56
CA GLU A 24 0.75 -38.87 33.48
C GLU A 24 0.10 -37.94 32.45
N LEU A 25 -0.69 -36.97 32.90
CA LEU A 25 -1.38 -35.99 32.04
C LEU A 25 -0.42 -35.07 31.27
N ALA A 26 0.71 -34.72 31.87
CA ALA A 26 1.74 -33.89 31.23
C ALA A 26 2.76 -34.71 30.41
N THR A 27 2.69 -36.04 30.45
CA THR A 27 3.60 -36.90 29.68
C THR A 27 3.18 -36.85 28.22
N ILE A 28 4.08 -36.36 27.36
CA ILE A 28 3.87 -36.32 25.92
C ILE A 28 3.82 -37.78 25.41
N VAL A 29 2.75 -38.11 24.68
CA VAL A 29 2.59 -39.43 24.04
C VAL A 29 3.39 -39.44 22.73
N THR A 30 4.57 -40.06 22.76
CA THR A 30 5.47 -40.15 21.59
C THR A 30 5.07 -41.24 20.60
N GLU A 31 4.22 -42.19 21.01
CA GLU A 31 3.81 -43.36 20.21
C GLU A 31 2.51 -43.11 19.41
N THR A 32 2.25 -41.86 19.04
CA THR A 32 1.08 -41.51 18.23
C THR A 32 1.21 -42.13 16.83
N PRO A 33 0.16 -42.72 16.24
CA PRO A 33 0.23 -43.38 14.92
C PRO A 33 0.23 -42.36 13.77
N VAL A 34 1.18 -41.42 13.81
CA VAL A 34 1.43 -40.40 12.80
C VAL A 34 2.91 -40.46 12.44
N THR A 35 3.20 -40.65 11.15
CA THR A 35 4.56 -40.53 10.62
C THR A 35 4.81 -39.07 10.25
N LEU A 36 5.69 -38.41 11.00
CA LEU A 36 6.07 -37.02 10.73
C LEU A 36 7.55 -36.97 10.34
N GLU A 37 7.81 -36.91 9.04
CA GLU A 37 9.16 -36.70 8.51
C GLU A 37 9.48 -35.21 8.57
N LEU A 38 10.13 -34.76 9.65
CA LEU A 38 10.37 -33.34 9.93
C LEU A 38 11.07 -32.61 8.77
N ASP A 39 11.99 -33.28 8.07
CA ASP A 39 12.72 -32.68 6.95
C ASP A 39 11.86 -32.46 5.71
N GLU A 40 10.83 -33.28 5.49
CA GLU A 40 9.95 -33.19 4.31
C GLU A 40 8.65 -32.43 4.63
N CYS A 41 8.07 -32.67 5.80
CA CYS A 41 6.76 -32.15 6.19
C CYS A 41 6.80 -30.77 6.86
N CYS A 42 7.94 -30.35 7.42
CA CYS A 42 8.05 -29.07 8.15
C CYS A 42 8.80 -27.98 7.39
N ARG A 43 9.12 -28.21 6.12
CA ARG A 43 9.62 -27.16 5.23
C ARG A 43 8.45 -26.48 4.55
N VAL A 44 8.52 -25.16 4.42
CA VAL A 44 7.61 -24.42 3.53
C VAL A 44 7.91 -24.92 2.11
N SER A 45 6.99 -25.70 1.57
CA SER A 45 7.09 -26.28 0.23
C SER A 45 6.49 -25.34 -0.81
N GLN A 46 6.38 -25.83 -2.05
CA GLN A 46 5.72 -25.12 -3.14
C GLN A 46 4.27 -24.78 -2.76
N TYR A 47 3.95 -23.49 -2.79
CA TYR A 47 2.58 -22.99 -2.73
C TYR A 47 2.26 -22.16 -3.97
N ASP A 48 0.99 -22.16 -4.35
CA ASP A 48 0.51 -21.30 -5.42
C ASP A 48 0.31 -19.88 -4.88
N ARG A 49 1.28 -19.00 -5.16
CA ARG A 49 1.23 -17.59 -4.71
C ARG A 49 -0.05 -16.90 -5.17
N ASN A 50 -0.61 -17.26 -6.33
CA ASN A 50 -1.84 -16.64 -6.84
C ASN A 50 -3.04 -17.04 -5.98
N ARG A 51 -3.18 -18.33 -5.67
CA ARG A 51 -4.26 -18.80 -4.79
C ARG A 51 -4.16 -18.22 -3.39
N VAL A 52 -2.94 -18.05 -2.87
CA VAL A 52 -2.71 -17.39 -1.58
C VAL A 52 -3.07 -15.91 -1.66
N ALA A 53 -2.68 -15.21 -2.74
CA ALA A 53 -3.02 -13.80 -2.94
C ALA A 53 -4.54 -13.57 -3.07
N GLU A 54 -5.25 -14.44 -3.78
CA GLU A 54 -6.72 -14.42 -3.88
C GLU A 54 -7.38 -14.60 -2.51
N LEU A 55 -6.94 -15.60 -1.74
CA LEU A 55 -7.44 -15.83 -0.39
C LEU A 55 -7.13 -14.65 0.53
N PHE A 56 -5.94 -14.06 0.43
CA PHE A 56 -5.55 -12.89 1.22
C PHE A 56 -6.37 -11.66 0.82
N ARG A 57 -6.72 -11.51 -0.46
CA ARG A 57 -7.62 -10.45 -0.92
C ARG A 57 -9.02 -10.64 -0.34
N GLU A 58 -9.57 -11.85 -0.40
CA GLU A 58 -10.90 -12.16 0.17
C GLU A 58 -10.95 -11.91 1.68
N LEU A 59 -9.89 -12.28 2.40
CA LEU A 59 -9.77 -12.11 3.84
C LEU A 59 -9.25 -10.74 4.28
N GLU A 60 -8.89 -9.87 3.33
CA GLU A 60 -8.27 -8.55 3.56
C GLU A 60 -6.92 -8.60 4.32
N PHE A 61 -6.15 -9.67 4.15
CA PHE A 61 -4.83 -9.87 4.76
C PHE A 61 -3.68 -9.20 3.98
N SER A 62 -3.84 -7.93 3.66
CA SER A 62 -2.90 -7.15 2.85
C SER A 62 -1.49 -7.01 3.47
N SER A 63 -1.39 -7.00 4.80
CA SER A 63 -0.11 -6.87 5.52
C SER A 63 0.74 -8.15 5.56
N LEU A 64 0.13 -9.30 5.27
CA LEU A 64 0.81 -10.60 5.28
C LEU A 64 1.35 -10.98 3.89
N LEU A 65 0.79 -10.41 2.83
CA LEU A 65 1.21 -10.67 1.45
C LEU A 65 2.71 -10.41 1.18
N PRO A 66 3.31 -9.28 1.62
CA PRO A 66 4.74 -9.05 1.44
C PRO A 66 5.63 -9.92 2.35
N LYS A 67 5.05 -10.64 3.31
CA LYS A 67 5.77 -11.57 4.19
C LYS A 67 5.80 -12.99 3.64
N LEU A 68 5.17 -13.22 2.49
CA LEU A 68 5.19 -14.52 1.85
C LEU A 68 6.63 -14.82 1.41
N PRO A 69 7.19 -15.98 1.77
CA PRO A 69 8.55 -16.32 1.38
C PRO A 69 8.65 -16.45 -0.14
N GLU A 70 9.68 -15.85 -0.71
CA GLU A 70 10.04 -16.06 -2.12
C GLU A 70 10.41 -17.53 -2.29
N ILE A 71 9.64 -18.24 -3.11
CA ILE A 71 10.00 -19.58 -3.54
C ILE A 71 10.72 -19.43 -4.86
N GLU A 72 11.95 -19.94 -4.93
CA GLU A 72 12.64 -20.18 -6.21
C GLU A 72 11.81 -21.19 -7.01
N THR A 73 10.89 -20.69 -7.83
CA THR A 73 10.28 -21.50 -8.88
C THR A 73 11.24 -21.53 -10.06
N GLU A 74 11.69 -22.72 -10.45
CA GLU A 74 12.22 -22.93 -11.80
C GLU A 74 11.20 -22.41 -12.81
N GLU A 75 11.56 -21.35 -13.53
CA GLU A 75 10.92 -20.79 -14.73
C GLU A 75 9.43 -21.14 -14.90
N THR A 76 8.58 -20.55 -14.07
CA THR A 76 7.17 -20.34 -14.43
C THR A 76 6.99 -18.86 -14.75
N PRO A 77 6.40 -18.52 -15.91
CA PRO A 77 6.23 -17.14 -16.34
C PRO A 77 5.46 -16.36 -15.27
N GLU A 78 5.87 -15.12 -15.02
CA GLU A 78 5.24 -14.20 -14.07
C GLU A 78 3.71 -14.30 -14.18
N PRO A 79 2.99 -14.72 -13.13
CA PRO A 79 1.55 -14.72 -13.18
C PRO A 79 1.09 -13.29 -12.93
N SER A 80 0.73 -12.62 -14.02
CA SER A 80 -0.21 -11.51 -13.96
C SER A 80 -1.51 -12.04 -13.34
N ILE A 81 -1.91 -11.46 -12.22
CA ILE A 81 -3.21 -11.71 -11.59
C ILE A 81 -4.26 -11.27 -12.62
N HIS A 82 -4.82 -12.25 -13.34
CA HIS A 82 -5.99 -12.03 -14.19
C HIS A 82 -7.23 -11.96 -13.30
N VAL A 83 -7.44 -10.77 -12.72
CA VAL A 83 -8.80 -10.28 -12.55
C VAL A 83 -9.36 -10.10 -13.97
N GLU A 84 -10.62 -10.45 -14.21
CA GLU A 84 -11.32 -10.21 -15.49
C GLU A 84 -11.41 -8.72 -15.90
N ALA A 85 -10.77 -7.81 -15.15
CA ALA A 85 -10.32 -6.53 -15.65
C ALA A 85 -8.83 -6.66 -16.01
N LYS A 86 -8.51 -6.89 -17.29
CA LYS A 86 -7.14 -6.74 -17.81
C LYS A 86 -6.65 -5.36 -17.38
N ALA A 87 -5.74 -5.30 -16.42
CA ALA A 87 -5.20 -4.03 -15.96
C ALA A 87 -4.66 -3.30 -17.20
N PRO A 88 -5.07 -2.04 -17.42
CA PRO A 88 -4.66 -1.32 -18.61
C PRO A 88 -3.13 -1.26 -18.63
N GLU A 89 -2.54 -1.35 -19.82
CA GLU A 89 -1.13 -1.07 -20.02
C GLU A 89 -0.85 0.32 -19.45
N ARG A 90 0.11 0.41 -18.52
CA ARG A 90 0.35 1.62 -17.75
C ARG A 90 1.46 2.42 -18.41
N VAL A 91 1.10 3.59 -18.90
CA VAL A 91 2.03 4.57 -19.47
C VAL A 91 2.21 5.70 -18.46
N TYR A 92 3.40 5.76 -17.88
CA TYR A 92 3.82 6.83 -16.99
C TYR A 92 4.74 7.79 -17.74
N GLN A 93 4.47 9.09 -17.69
CA GLN A 93 5.31 10.10 -18.34
C GLN A 93 5.70 11.21 -17.37
N VAL A 94 6.99 11.57 -17.37
CA VAL A 94 7.49 12.73 -16.63
C VAL A 94 7.40 13.96 -17.52
N ILE A 95 6.81 15.03 -16.99
CA ILE A 95 6.61 16.29 -17.70
C ILE A 95 7.62 17.32 -17.19
N SER A 96 8.75 17.44 -17.90
CA SER A 96 9.82 18.39 -17.57
C SER A 96 9.89 19.59 -18.53
N THR A 97 9.05 19.65 -19.57
CA THR A 97 9.10 20.71 -20.59
C THR A 97 7.77 21.45 -20.75
N ALA A 98 7.85 22.73 -21.12
CA ALA A 98 6.66 23.58 -21.28
C ALA A 98 5.73 23.12 -22.41
N SER A 99 6.29 22.46 -23.45
CA SER A 99 5.52 21.86 -24.54
C SER A 99 4.71 20.68 -24.03
N ALA A 100 5.36 19.74 -23.35
CA ALA A 100 4.69 18.56 -22.79
C ALA A 100 3.63 18.94 -21.75
N LEU A 101 3.87 20.00 -20.96
CA LEU A 101 2.85 20.56 -20.07
C LEU A 101 1.64 21.10 -20.86
N GLY A 102 1.85 21.75 -22.00
CA GLY A 102 0.78 22.22 -22.88
C GLY A 102 -0.06 21.08 -23.45
N ASP A 103 0.60 20.01 -23.89
CA ASP A 103 -0.06 18.81 -24.42
C ASP A 103 -0.90 18.12 -23.34
N LEU A 104 -0.35 17.98 -22.12
CA LEU A 104 -1.06 17.42 -20.97
C LEU A 104 -2.30 18.25 -20.60
N LEU A 105 -2.17 19.57 -20.52
CA LEU A 105 -3.31 20.45 -20.17
C LEU A 105 -4.43 20.37 -21.22
N SER A 106 -4.07 20.23 -22.49
CA SER A 106 -5.03 20.03 -23.58
C SER A 106 -5.72 18.66 -23.48
N ARG A 107 -4.96 17.63 -23.10
CA ARG A 107 -5.48 16.27 -22.88
C ARG A 107 -6.44 16.20 -21.68
N LEU A 108 -6.14 16.93 -20.61
CA LEU A 108 -6.98 16.99 -19.40
C LEU A 108 -8.25 17.82 -19.63
N SER A 109 -8.17 18.93 -20.36
CA SER A 109 -9.35 19.76 -20.66
C SER A 109 -10.35 19.06 -21.57
N ALA A 110 -9.88 18.13 -22.42
CA ALA A 110 -10.74 17.28 -23.24
C ALA A 110 -11.34 16.08 -22.49
N ALA A 111 -10.86 15.77 -21.27
CA ALA A 111 -11.37 14.69 -20.46
C ALA A 111 -12.62 15.13 -19.68
N GLU A 112 -13.58 14.21 -19.49
CA GLU A 112 -14.75 14.45 -18.63
C GLU A 112 -14.35 14.61 -17.16
N SER A 113 -13.35 13.83 -16.75
CA SER A 113 -12.78 13.87 -15.40
C SER A 113 -11.30 13.47 -15.43
N PHE A 114 -10.57 13.84 -14.38
CA PHE A 114 -9.21 13.35 -14.17
C PHE A 114 -8.92 13.17 -12.69
N ALA A 115 -8.03 12.23 -12.38
CA ALA A 115 -7.50 12.07 -11.04
C ALA A 115 -6.27 12.96 -10.83
N PHE A 116 -6.09 13.47 -9.61
CA PHE A 116 -4.91 14.22 -9.22
C PHE A 116 -4.44 13.80 -7.82
N ASP A 117 -3.14 13.96 -7.58
CA ASP A 117 -2.46 13.64 -6.32
C ASP A 117 -1.20 14.50 -6.20
N LEU A 118 -0.78 14.85 -4.98
CA LEU A 118 0.38 15.70 -4.74
C LEU A 118 1.47 14.98 -3.94
N GLU A 119 2.71 15.23 -4.34
CA GLU A 119 3.88 14.84 -3.57
C GLU A 119 4.43 16.05 -2.84
N THR A 120 4.66 15.94 -1.53
CA THR A 120 5.05 17.07 -0.69
C THR A 120 6.14 16.71 0.32
N THR A 121 6.71 17.73 0.96
CA THR A 121 7.75 17.57 1.98
C THR A 121 7.23 17.21 3.38
N SER A 122 5.91 17.20 3.62
CA SER A 122 5.37 17.03 4.98
C SER A 122 3.94 16.54 5.00
N LEU A 123 3.59 15.76 6.03
CA LEU A 123 2.22 15.34 6.31
C LEU A 123 1.32 16.50 6.80
N ASN A 124 1.89 17.65 7.18
CA ASN A 124 1.12 18.83 7.56
C ASN A 124 0.86 19.72 6.33
N ALA A 125 -0.35 19.65 5.78
CA ALA A 125 -0.75 20.38 4.58
C ALA A 125 -0.51 21.91 4.67
N MET A 126 -0.67 22.52 5.85
CA MET A 126 -0.50 23.98 6.03
C MET A 126 0.95 24.46 5.92
N SER A 127 1.92 23.55 6.01
CA SER A 127 3.35 23.88 5.96
C SER A 127 4.12 23.05 4.94
N ALA A 128 3.42 22.24 4.14
CA ALA A 128 4.02 21.35 3.18
C ALA A 128 4.44 22.15 1.94
N GLN A 129 5.62 21.83 1.40
CA GLN A 129 6.07 22.37 0.11
C GLN A 129 5.82 21.35 -0.97
N LEU A 130 5.40 21.82 -2.15
CA LEU A 130 5.12 20.97 -3.29
C LEU A 130 6.41 20.44 -3.92
N VAL A 131 6.49 19.12 -4.09
CA VAL A 131 7.62 18.42 -4.73
C VAL A 131 7.24 17.95 -6.13
N GLY A 132 6.01 17.47 -6.29
CA GLY A 132 5.47 17.03 -7.59
C GLY A 132 3.96 16.96 -7.63
N ILE A 133 3.43 16.88 -8.84
CA ILE A 133 1.99 16.77 -9.11
C ILE A 133 1.77 15.58 -10.03
N SER A 134 0.89 14.66 -9.63
CA SER A 134 0.48 13.50 -10.42
C SER A 134 -0.92 13.73 -11.00
N LEU A 135 -1.10 13.43 -12.28
CA LEU A 135 -2.36 13.65 -13.01
C LEU A 135 -2.68 12.44 -13.90
N SER A 136 -3.94 12.01 -13.93
CA SER A 136 -4.39 10.88 -14.77
C SER A 136 -5.73 11.19 -15.42
N PRO A 137 -5.78 11.44 -16.74
CA PRO A 137 -7.02 11.70 -17.47
C PRO A 137 -7.82 10.43 -17.82
N ALA A 138 -7.22 9.24 -17.70
CA ALA A 138 -7.85 7.97 -18.03
C ALA A 138 -7.11 6.77 -17.37
N PRO A 139 -7.79 5.63 -17.16
CA PRO A 139 -7.14 4.42 -16.67
C PRO A 139 -5.97 3.98 -17.56
N GLY A 140 -4.80 3.77 -16.94
CA GLY A 140 -3.57 3.39 -17.64
C GLY A 140 -2.72 4.56 -18.15
N GLU A 141 -3.21 5.81 -18.06
CA GLU A 141 -2.50 7.00 -18.51
C GLU A 141 -2.21 7.90 -17.30
N ALA A 142 -0.94 8.10 -16.96
CA ALA A 142 -0.55 8.89 -15.79
C ALA A 142 0.69 9.76 -16.08
N TYR A 143 0.67 10.96 -15.53
CA TYR A 143 1.69 11.98 -15.72
C TYR A 143 2.21 12.47 -14.39
N TYR A 144 3.52 12.68 -14.30
CA TYR A 144 4.18 13.26 -13.14
C TYR A 144 4.89 14.56 -13.52
N ILE A 145 4.57 15.65 -12.83
CA ILE A 145 5.20 16.96 -13.03
C ILE A 145 6.11 17.24 -11.82
N PRO A 146 7.44 17.08 -11.94
CA PRO A 146 8.36 17.48 -10.89
C PRO A 146 8.45 19.01 -10.82
N VAL A 147 8.39 19.56 -9.60
CA VAL A 147 8.43 21.03 -9.36
C VAL A 147 9.32 21.45 -8.18
N GLY A 148 9.66 20.52 -7.28
CA GLY A 148 10.38 20.84 -6.04
C GLY A 148 11.35 19.74 -5.59
N HIS A 149 11.86 18.93 -6.51
CA HIS A 149 12.90 17.96 -6.18
C HIS A 149 14.19 18.67 -5.79
N VAL A 150 14.80 18.24 -4.67
CA VAL A 150 16.08 18.73 -4.18
C VAL A 150 16.98 17.52 -3.94
N GLY A 151 18.13 17.43 -4.61
CA GLY A 151 18.96 16.23 -4.53
C GLY A 151 20.23 16.27 -5.36
N TRP A 152 21.02 15.19 -5.24
CA TRP A 152 22.24 14.97 -6.02
C TRP A 152 21.88 14.35 -7.36
N GLY A 153 21.69 15.20 -8.36
CA GLY A 153 21.34 14.84 -9.74
C GLY A 153 20.51 15.95 -10.37
N GLU A 154 20.76 16.25 -11.65
CA GLU A 154 19.92 17.20 -12.40
C GLU A 154 18.59 16.52 -12.75
N VAL A 155 17.58 16.70 -11.89
CA VAL A 155 16.20 16.41 -12.28
C VAL A 155 15.72 17.59 -13.11
N GLU A 156 15.49 17.38 -14.40
CA GLU A 156 14.83 18.39 -15.21
C GLU A 156 13.41 18.62 -14.68
N GLN A 157 13.14 19.85 -14.27
CA GLN A 157 11.85 20.23 -13.69
C GLN A 157 11.44 21.62 -14.17
N LEU A 158 10.14 21.83 -14.27
CA LEU A 158 9.59 23.14 -14.59
C LEU A 158 9.58 24.04 -13.35
N PRO A 159 9.73 25.36 -13.51
CA PRO A 159 9.50 26.30 -12.42
C PRO A 159 8.11 26.10 -11.81
N LEU A 160 8.04 25.97 -10.49
CA LEU A 160 6.80 25.76 -9.74
C LEU A 160 5.72 26.79 -10.11
N GLU A 161 6.08 28.08 -10.13
CA GLU A 161 5.17 29.18 -10.48
C GLU A 161 4.57 28.99 -11.88
N GLN A 162 5.40 28.60 -12.87
CA GLN A 162 4.93 28.33 -14.23
C GLN A 162 3.91 27.18 -14.26
N VAL A 163 4.15 26.11 -13.49
CA VAL A 163 3.25 24.95 -13.44
C VAL A 163 1.94 25.32 -12.76
N ILE A 164 1.99 26.01 -11.62
CA ILE A 164 0.82 26.47 -10.87
C ILE A 164 -0.05 27.40 -11.72
N ASP A 165 0.53 28.43 -12.34
CA ASP A 165 -0.20 29.39 -13.18
C ASP A 165 -0.92 28.72 -14.34
N ARG A 166 -0.31 27.68 -14.91
CA ARG A 166 -0.86 26.93 -16.06
C ARG A 166 -1.91 25.91 -15.65
N LEU A 167 -1.78 25.27 -14.48
CA LEU A 167 -2.75 24.30 -13.96
C LEU A 167 -3.97 24.97 -13.34
N LYS A 168 -3.79 26.14 -12.72
CA LYS A 168 -4.81 26.84 -11.95
C LYS A 168 -6.16 26.96 -12.68
N PRO A 169 -6.24 27.41 -13.96
CA PRO A 169 -7.52 27.52 -14.65
C PRO A 169 -8.27 26.18 -14.75
N LEU A 170 -7.55 25.08 -14.99
CA LEU A 170 -8.13 23.75 -15.10
C LEU A 170 -8.62 23.22 -13.74
N MET A 171 -7.86 23.48 -12.67
CA MET A 171 -8.24 23.09 -11.30
C MET A 171 -9.45 23.88 -10.80
N GLU A 172 -9.56 25.15 -11.17
CA GLU A 172 -10.67 26.06 -10.83
C GLU A 172 -11.91 25.90 -11.74
N GLU A 173 -11.79 25.21 -12.87
CA GLU A 173 -12.89 24.98 -13.80
C GLU A 173 -13.95 24.03 -13.21
N ALA A 174 -15.21 24.48 -13.07
CA ALA A 174 -16.26 23.67 -12.47
C ALA A 174 -16.81 22.58 -13.41
N SER A 175 -16.65 22.72 -14.73
CA SER A 175 -17.18 21.76 -15.71
C SER A 175 -16.41 20.45 -15.79
N VAL A 176 -15.13 20.43 -15.40
CA VAL A 176 -14.30 19.22 -15.41
C VAL A 176 -14.23 18.63 -14.00
N ALA A 177 -14.60 17.36 -13.86
CA ALA A 177 -14.62 16.67 -12.57
C ALA A 177 -13.22 16.24 -12.12
N LYS A 178 -12.90 16.48 -10.85
CA LYS A 178 -11.63 16.05 -10.23
C LYS A 178 -11.88 14.86 -9.31
N LEU A 179 -10.99 13.90 -9.37
CA LEU A 179 -11.01 12.69 -8.54
C LEU A 179 -9.75 12.66 -7.68
N ALA A 180 -9.87 12.28 -6.41
CA ALA A 180 -8.72 12.19 -5.51
C ALA A 180 -8.85 11.04 -4.51
N HIS A 181 -7.79 10.82 -3.74
CA HIS A 181 -7.81 10.05 -2.52
C HIS A 181 -7.46 10.97 -1.36
N ASN A 182 -8.37 11.18 -0.41
CA ASN A 182 -8.17 12.15 0.67
C ASN A 182 -7.92 13.58 0.14
N GLY A 183 -8.72 14.01 -0.83
CA GLY A 183 -8.53 15.26 -1.58
C GLY A 183 -8.50 16.53 -0.72
N LYS A 184 -9.03 16.49 0.51
CA LYS A 184 -8.89 17.57 1.50
C LYS A 184 -7.42 17.98 1.69
N TYR A 185 -6.51 17.00 1.75
CA TYR A 185 -5.08 17.27 1.92
C TYR A 185 -4.54 18.05 0.72
N ASP A 186 -4.75 17.53 -0.49
CA ASP A 186 -4.25 18.12 -1.73
C ASP A 186 -4.83 19.52 -1.98
N MET A 187 -6.12 19.69 -1.73
CA MET A 187 -6.80 20.99 -1.85
C MET A 187 -6.23 22.03 -0.88
N THR A 188 -5.85 21.61 0.33
CA THR A 188 -5.25 22.52 1.32
C THR A 188 -3.87 22.97 0.87
N VAL A 189 -3.04 22.04 0.37
CA VAL A 189 -1.71 22.37 -0.16
C VAL A 189 -1.83 23.32 -1.37
N LEU A 190 -2.73 23.02 -2.32
CA LEU A 190 -2.95 23.87 -3.49
C LEU A 190 -3.46 25.27 -3.14
N ALA A 191 -4.24 25.41 -2.06
CA ALA A 191 -4.72 26.70 -1.59
C ALA A 191 -3.58 27.63 -1.13
N GLU A 192 -2.49 27.08 -0.56
CA GLU A 192 -1.29 27.86 -0.21
C GLU A 192 -0.58 28.42 -1.45
N TYR A 193 -0.75 27.78 -2.60
CA TYR A 193 -0.30 28.27 -3.92
C TYR A 193 -1.37 29.07 -4.66
N GLY A 194 -2.46 29.44 -3.99
CA GLY A 194 -3.53 30.26 -4.55
C GLY A 194 -4.38 29.55 -5.59
N VAL A 195 -4.44 28.21 -5.58
CA VAL A 195 -5.27 27.41 -6.48
C VAL A 195 -6.49 26.88 -5.74
N THR A 196 -7.69 27.20 -6.21
CA THR A 196 -8.94 26.67 -5.65
C THR A 196 -9.42 25.47 -6.45
N VAL A 197 -9.43 24.27 -5.86
CA VAL A 197 -9.96 23.10 -6.59
C VAL A 197 -11.48 23.13 -6.57
N ASN A 198 -12.09 23.25 -7.74
CA ASN A 198 -13.53 23.18 -7.93
C ASN A 198 -13.94 21.83 -8.53
N ASN A 199 -15.17 21.39 -8.20
CA ASN A 199 -15.74 20.13 -8.67
C ASN A 199 -14.88 18.89 -8.34
N LEU A 200 -14.46 18.76 -7.07
CA LEU A 200 -14.00 17.47 -6.54
C LEU A 200 -15.20 16.51 -6.48
N ALA A 201 -15.41 15.78 -7.56
CA ALA A 201 -16.60 14.98 -7.77
C ALA A 201 -16.53 13.63 -7.04
N PHE A 202 -15.32 13.13 -6.78
CA PHE A 202 -15.13 11.84 -6.12
C PHE A 202 -13.88 11.82 -5.23
N ASP A 203 -14.05 11.34 -4.00
CA ASP A 203 -12.95 11.01 -3.09
C ASP A 203 -13.04 9.52 -2.75
N THR A 204 -12.03 8.76 -3.17
CA THR A 204 -12.00 7.31 -2.97
C THR A 204 -11.95 6.91 -1.50
N MET A 205 -11.37 7.75 -0.62
CA MET A 205 -11.35 7.50 0.82
C MET A 205 -12.74 7.65 1.44
N LEU A 206 -13.51 8.67 1.01
CA LEU A 206 -14.89 8.85 1.45
C LEU A 206 -15.81 7.75 0.90
N ALA A 207 -15.63 7.35 -0.36
CA ALA A 207 -16.37 6.24 -0.94
C ALA A 207 -16.10 4.92 -0.17
N ALA A 208 -14.84 4.62 0.15
CA ALA A 208 -14.48 3.47 0.97
C ALA A 208 -15.14 3.51 2.35
N TYR A 209 -15.14 4.67 3.01
CA TYR A 209 -15.80 4.85 4.31
C TYR A 209 -17.30 4.58 4.24
N LEU A 210 -17.99 5.12 3.22
CA LEU A 210 -19.43 4.92 3.04
C LEU A 210 -19.79 3.47 2.71
N LEU A 211 -18.89 2.74 2.05
CA LEU A 211 -19.06 1.31 1.74
C LEU A 211 -18.73 0.38 2.93
N GLY A 212 -18.27 0.92 4.06
CA GLY A 212 -17.94 0.14 5.25
C GLY A 212 -16.62 -0.64 5.13
N GLU A 213 -15.69 -0.16 4.30
CA GLU A 213 -14.35 -0.75 4.18
C GLU A 213 -13.60 -0.73 5.52
N LYS A 214 -12.94 -1.83 5.86
CA LYS A 214 -12.14 -1.91 7.11
C LYS A 214 -10.90 -1.01 7.05
N SER A 215 -10.32 -0.84 5.87
CA SER A 215 -9.14 -0.02 5.64
C SER A 215 -9.43 1.03 4.58
N LEU A 216 -9.15 2.30 4.91
CA LEU A 216 -9.41 3.43 4.02
C LEU A 216 -8.18 3.87 3.23
N GLY A 217 -7.01 3.26 3.44
CA GLY A 217 -5.79 3.67 2.76
C GLY A 217 -5.74 3.19 1.32
N LEU A 218 -5.33 4.06 0.39
CA LEU A 218 -5.31 3.78 -1.05
C LEU A 218 -4.62 2.47 -1.41
N LYS A 219 -3.50 2.14 -0.76
CA LYS A 219 -2.76 0.88 -1.00
C LYS A 219 -3.61 -0.36 -0.73
N THR A 220 -4.29 -0.40 0.41
CA THR A 220 -5.17 -1.52 0.76
C THR A 220 -6.38 -1.56 -0.18
N LEU A 221 -6.95 -0.39 -0.51
CA LEU A 221 -8.08 -0.29 -1.42
C LEU A 221 -7.72 -0.78 -2.83
N ALA A 222 -6.56 -0.39 -3.37
CA ALA A 222 -6.08 -0.83 -4.68
C ALA A 222 -5.89 -2.35 -4.73
N PHE A 223 -5.32 -2.95 -3.67
CA PHE A 223 -5.17 -4.39 -3.59
C PHE A 223 -6.53 -5.10 -3.48
N ASN A 224 -7.38 -4.69 -2.53
CA ASN A 224 -8.66 -5.35 -2.26
C ASN A 224 -9.62 -5.24 -3.46
N ARG A 225 -9.70 -4.07 -4.10
CA ARG A 225 -10.67 -3.80 -5.17
C ARG A 225 -10.15 -4.14 -6.56
N LEU A 226 -8.86 -3.97 -6.82
CA LEU A 226 -8.28 -4.09 -8.16
C LEU A 226 -7.24 -5.22 -8.26
N GLY A 227 -6.85 -5.86 -7.16
CA GLY A 227 -5.75 -6.83 -7.15
C GLY A 227 -4.39 -6.21 -7.43
N ILE A 228 -4.26 -4.87 -7.31
CA ILE A 228 -3.03 -4.14 -7.63
C ILE A 228 -2.22 -3.95 -6.35
N GLU A 229 -1.03 -4.57 -6.31
CA GLU A 229 -0.01 -4.26 -5.29
C GLU A 229 0.69 -2.94 -5.67
N MET A 230 0.51 -1.89 -4.86
CA MET A 230 1.24 -0.62 -5.06
C MET A 230 2.64 -0.68 -4.44
N THR A 231 3.60 0.01 -5.04
CA THR A 231 4.94 0.20 -4.46
C THR A 231 4.83 0.89 -3.09
N PRO A 232 5.34 0.30 -2.00
CA PRO A 232 5.41 0.99 -0.72
C PRO A 232 6.26 2.27 -0.82
N ILE A 233 5.82 3.35 -0.16
CA ILE A 233 6.62 4.58 -0.09
C ILE A 233 8.00 4.34 0.55
N SER A 234 8.09 3.42 1.52
CA SER A 234 9.34 3.02 2.17
C SER A 234 10.38 2.45 1.21
N ASP A 235 9.95 1.90 0.07
CA ASP A 235 10.85 1.34 -0.92
C ASP A 235 11.44 2.44 -1.82
N LEU A 236 10.76 3.59 -1.88
CA LEU A 236 11.21 4.78 -2.63
C LEU A 236 12.10 5.69 -1.79
N ILE A 237 11.74 5.94 -0.52
CA ILE A 237 12.43 6.92 0.35
C ILE A 237 13.13 6.31 1.56
N GLY A 238 13.07 4.99 1.74
CA GLY A 238 13.63 4.29 2.90
C GLY A 238 12.73 4.34 4.14
N SER A 239 13.23 3.84 5.28
CA SER A 239 12.52 3.82 6.56
C SER A 239 13.32 4.52 7.67
N GLY A 240 12.64 5.24 8.57
CA GLY A 240 13.25 5.83 9.78
C GLY A 240 13.89 7.19 9.54
N ALA A 241 15.06 7.46 10.12
CA ALA A 241 15.77 8.76 10.06
C ALA A 241 16.31 9.16 8.67
N LYS A 242 15.96 8.39 7.63
CA LYS A 242 16.24 8.70 6.22
C LYS A 242 15.01 9.26 5.47
N GLN A 243 13.88 9.32 6.16
CA GLN A 243 12.64 9.96 5.70
C GLN A 243 12.61 11.43 6.11
#